data_AF-A0A1C0Z2V5-F1
#
_entry.id   AF-A0A1C0Z2V5-F1
#
_cell.length_a   1.000
_cell.length_b   1.000
_cell.length_c   1.000
_cell.angle_alpha   90.00
_cell.angle_beta   90.00
_cell.angle_gamma   90.00
#
_symmetry.space_group_name_H-M   'P 1'
#
loop_
_entity.id
_entity.type
_entity.pdbx_description
1 polymer ?
#
loop_
_entity_poly.entity_id
_entity_poly.type
_entity_poly.pdbx_seq_one_letter_code
_entity_poly.pdbx_strand_id
1 'polypeptide(L)'
;MIATACSYTKDYMAAQDVVQETSMKAYSALYQLKEPAYFATWLYKILIRECLHYMKKEKRAAQIVVELQQLQHDEPTPQFHALYDALGELKENYRSVLLLHYFYD
;
A
#
# COMPACT_ATOMS: atom_id res chain seq x y z
N MET A 1 3.50 -13.81 -19.29
CA MET A 1 3.55 -12.74 -18.28
C MET A 1 2.17 -12.45 -17.68
N ILE A 2 1.17 -11.94 -18.42
CA ILE A 2 -0.16 -11.63 -17.86
C ILE A 2 -0.79 -12.84 -17.15
N ALA A 3 -0.88 -14.01 -17.82
CA ALA A 3 -1.44 -15.21 -17.19
C ALA A 3 -0.70 -15.61 -15.89
N THR A 4 0.62 -15.43 -15.86
CA THR A 4 1.42 -15.65 -14.66
C THR A 4 1.10 -14.60 -13.60
N ALA A 5 1.08 -13.31 -13.92
CA ALA A 5 0.71 -12.26 -12.97
C ALA A 5 -0.70 -12.48 -12.39
N CYS A 6 -1.69 -12.81 -13.22
CA CYS A 6 -3.05 -13.15 -12.78
C CYS A 6 -3.08 -14.32 -11.78
N SER A 7 -2.17 -15.29 -11.89
CA SER A 7 -2.14 -16.42 -10.95
C SER A 7 -1.71 -15.98 -9.54
N TYR A 8 -0.94 -14.89 -9.42
CA TYR A 8 -0.54 -14.28 -8.15
C TYR A 8 -1.52 -13.21 -7.66
N THR A 9 -1.94 -12.27 -8.53
CA THR A 9 -2.78 -11.13 -8.16
C THR A 9 -4.25 -11.51 -7.94
N LYS A 10 -4.72 -12.57 -8.61
CA LYS A 10 -6.14 -12.99 -8.69
C LYS A 10 -7.08 -11.93 -9.26
N ASP A 11 -6.53 -10.85 -9.83
CA ASP A 11 -7.25 -9.76 -10.46
C ASP A 11 -6.55 -9.36 -11.76
N TYR A 12 -7.33 -9.12 -12.81
CA TYR A 12 -6.82 -8.83 -14.14
C TYR A 12 -6.20 -7.44 -14.25
N MET A 13 -6.83 -6.42 -13.65
CA MET A 13 -6.33 -5.04 -13.71
C MET A 13 -5.02 -4.93 -12.93
N ALA A 14 -4.98 -5.49 -11.73
CA ALA A 14 -3.75 -5.59 -10.95
C ALA A 14 -2.65 -6.36 -11.68
N ALA A 15 -2.99 -7.43 -12.42
CA ALA A 15 -2.02 -8.15 -13.23
C ALA A 15 -1.44 -7.29 -14.36
N GLN A 16 -2.25 -6.42 -14.98
CA GLN A 16 -1.77 -5.47 -15.99
C GLN A 16 -0.80 -4.47 -15.38
N ASP A 17 -1.12 -3.91 -14.21
CA ASP A 17 -0.25 -2.98 -13.50
C ASP A 17 1.10 -3.62 -13.14
N VAL A 18 1.07 -4.85 -12.61
CA VAL A 18 2.29 -5.61 -12.30
C VAL A 18 3.13 -5.86 -13.56
N VAL A 19 2.51 -6.21 -14.68
CA VAL A 19 3.23 -6.42 -15.94
C VAL A 19 3.83 -5.11 -16.47
N GLN A 20 3.10 -4.00 -16.38
CA GLN A 20 3.59 -2.69 -16.80
C GLN A 20 4.81 -2.27 -15.97
N GLU A 21 4.73 -2.38 -14.65
CA GLU A 21 5.84 -2.11 -13.73
C GLU A 21 7.05 -3.02 -14.02
N THR A 22 6.81 -4.30 -14.27
CA THR A 22 7.83 -5.27 -14.66
C THR A 22 8.54 -4.84 -15.95
N SER A 23 7.79 -4.43 -16.98
CA SER A 23 8.33 -3.96 -18.25
C SER A 23 9.17 -2.69 -18.09
N MET A 24 8.72 -1.73 -17.28
CA MET A 24 9.48 -0.49 -17.02
C MET A 24 10.80 -0.77 -16.29
N LYS A 25 10.78 -1.64 -15.27
CA LYS A 25 11.98 -2.07 -14.54
C LYS A 25 12.94 -2.87 -15.41
N ALA A 26 12.40 -3.78 -16.23
CA ALA A 26 13.20 -4.56 -17.17
C ALA A 26 13.85 -3.67 -18.23
N TYR A 27 13.14 -2.68 -18.77
CA TYR A 27 13.72 -1.73 -19.72
C TYR A 27 14.86 -0.93 -19.06
N SER A 28 14.61 -0.38 -17.87
CA SER A 28 15.59 0.41 -17.13
C SER A 28 16.83 -0.41 -16.76
N ALA A 29 16.67 -1.69 -16.41
CA ALA A 29 17.77 -2.57 -16.00
C ALA A 29 18.38 -3.38 -17.16
N LEU A 30 17.95 -3.18 -18.40
CA LEU A 30 18.33 -4.02 -19.54
C LEU A 30 19.85 -4.05 -19.75
N TYR A 31 20.54 -2.94 -19.51
CA TYR A 31 22.00 -2.82 -19.60
C TYR A 31 22.76 -3.72 -18.62
N GLN A 32 22.09 -4.23 -17.56
CA GLN A 32 22.69 -5.11 -16.57
C GLN A 32 22.63 -6.59 -17.00
N LEU A 33 21.90 -6.91 -18.08
CA LEU A 33 21.78 -8.27 -18.60
C LEU A 33 23.09 -8.67 -19.28
N LYS A 34 23.86 -9.54 -18.61
CA LYS A 34 25.17 -10.02 -19.12
C LYS A 34 25.02 -10.98 -20.29
N GLU A 35 23.99 -11.82 -20.27
CA GLU A 35 23.79 -12.90 -21.23
C GLU A 35 22.39 -12.81 -21.85
N PRO A 36 22.27 -12.29 -23.10
CA PRO A 36 20.98 -12.09 -23.77
C PRO A 36 20.14 -13.36 -23.91
N ALA A 37 20.77 -14.53 -24.00
CA ALA A 37 20.11 -15.83 -24.07
C ALA A 37 19.18 -16.10 -22.86
N TYR A 38 19.45 -15.49 -21.70
CA TYR A 38 18.65 -15.65 -20.48
C TYR A 38 17.62 -14.53 -20.27
N PHE A 39 17.36 -13.69 -21.28
CA PHE A 39 16.42 -12.58 -21.17
C PHE A 39 15.07 -13.00 -20.59
N ALA A 40 14.46 -14.09 -21.08
CA ALA A 40 13.17 -14.57 -20.59
C ALA A 40 13.23 -14.93 -19.10
N THR A 41 14.22 -15.73 -18.69
CA THR A 41 14.40 -16.12 -17.28
C THR A 41 14.64 -14.92 -16.38
N TRP A 42 15.45 -13.97 -16.83
CA TRP A 42 15.72 -12.72 -16.11
C TRP A 42 14.46 -11.86 -15.97
N LEU A 43 13.69 -11.69 -17.04
CA LEU A 43 12.43 -10.95 -17.04
C LEU A 43 11.40 -11.57 -16.09
N TYR A 44 11.27 -12.91 -16.07
CA TYR A 44 10.38 -13.60 -15.15
C TYR A 44 10.81 -13.47 -13.68
N LYS A 45 12.12 -13.34 -13.39
CA LYS A 45 12.59 -13.03 -12.03
C LYS A 45 12.11 -11.65 -11.57
N ILE A 46 12.12 -10.65 -12.46
CA ILE A 46 11.56 -9.32 -12.15
C ILE A 46 10.05 -9.44 -11.93
N LEU A 47 9.34 -10.11 -12.85
CA LEU A 47 7.89 -10.32 -12.75
C LEU A 47 7.49 -10.94 -11.41
N ILE A 48 8.13 -12.03 -11.00
CA ILE A 48 7.81 -12.74 -9.76
C ILE A 48 8.07 -11.84 -8.54
N ARG A 49 9.15 -11.03 -8.55
CA ARG A 49 9.41 -10.06 -7.48
C ARG A 49 8.33 -9.01 -7.39
N GLU A 50 7.85 -8.48 -8.52
CA GLU A 50 6.75 -7.50 -8.55
C GLU A 50 5.43 -8.11 -8.09
N CYS A 51 5.11 -9.35 -8.50
CA CYS A 51 3.94 -10.07 -7.98
C CYS A 51 3.98 -10.21 -6.46
N LEU A 52 5.12 -10.62 -5.89
CA LEU A 52 5.28 -10.77 -4.44
C LEU A 52 5.21 -9.43 -3.70
N HIS A 53 5.74 -8.36 -4.30
CA HIS A 53 5.64 -7.00 -3.77
C HIS A 53 4.19 -6.52 -3.72
N TYR A 54 3.44 -6.74 -4.80
CA TYR A 54 2.00 -6.47 -4.85
C TYR A 54 1.25 -7.23 -3.73
N MET A 55 1.45 -8.55 -3.61
CA MET A 55 0.79 -9.35 -2.58
C MET A 55 1.11 -8.87 -1.15
N LYS A 56 2.35 -8.42 -0.91
CA LYS A 56 2.75 -7.86 0.39
C LYS A 56 2.02 -6.54 0.68
N LYS A 57 1.86 -5.67 -0.32
CA LYS A 57 1.11 -4.41 -0.19
C LYS A 57 -0.37 -4.67 0.07
N GLU A 58 -0.99 -5.57 -0.69
CA GLU A 58 -2.39 -5.97 -0.50
C GLU A 58 -2.65 -6.50 0.90
N LYS A 59 -1.78 -7.40 1.39
CA LYS A 59 -1.88 -7.91 2.76
C LYS A 59 -1.79 -6.80 3.80
N ARG A 60 -0.88 -5.83 3.62
CA ARG A 60 -0.74 -4.69 4.53
C ARG A 60 -1.96 -3.78 4.49
N ALA A 61 -2.51 -3.51 3.31
CA ALA A 61 -3.73 -2.71 3.16
C ALA A 61 -4.91 -3.37 3.87
N ALA A 62 -5.09 -4.68 3.71
CA ALA A 62 -6.11 -5.43 4.43
C ALA A 62 -5.94 -5.38 5.95
N GLN A 63 -4.70 -5.46 6.46
CA GLN A 63 -4.42 -5.33 7.90
C GLN A 63 -4.80 -3.94 8.43
N ILE A 64 -4.44 -2.88 7.72
CA ILE A 64 -4.79 -1.50 8.12
C ILE A 64 -6.31 -1.32 8.18
N VAL A 65 -7.07 -1.88 7.22
CA VAL A 65 -8.54 -1.82 7.25
C VAL A 65 -9.10 -2.49 8.51
N VAL A 66 -8.56 -3.65 8.89
CA VAL A 66 -8.97 -4.34 10.13
C VAL A 66 -8.64 -3.51 11.36
N GLU A 67 -7.43 -2.95 11.45
CA GLU A 67 -7.01 -2.09 12.56
C GLU A 67 -7.93 -0.86 12.69
N LEU A 68 -8.27 -0.20 11.57
CA LEU A 68 -9.20 0.93 11.57
C LEU A 68 -10.61 0.54 12.00
N GLN A 69 -11.10 -0.62 11.59
CA GLN A 69 -12.40 -1.14 12.03
C GLN A 69 -12.45 -1.45 13.52
N GLN A 70 -11.33 -1.90 14.10
CA GLN A 70 -11.20 -2.11 15.54
C GLN A 70 -11.23 -0.78 16.31
N LEU A 71 -10.50 0.24 15.83
CA LEU A 71 -10.52 1.58 16.43
C LEU A 71 -11.91 2.24 16.40
N GLN A 72 -12.75 1.91 15.41
CA GLN A 72 -14.12 2.41 15.34
C GLN A 72 -15.08 1.73 16.34
N HIS A 73 -14.74 0.53 16.83
CA HIS A 73 -15.57 -0.22 17.79
C HIS A 73 -15.18 0.02 19.25
N ASP A 74 -14.00 0.59 19.52
CA ASP A 74 -13.69 1.10 20.85
C ASP A 74 -14.54 2.36 21.07
N GLU A 75 -15.57 2.25 21.92
CA GLU A 75 -16.33 3.39 22.42
C GLU A 75 -15.34 4.44 22.95
N PRO A 76 -15.49 5.73 22.57
CA PRO A 76 -14.63 6.77 23.10
C PRO A 76 -14.75 6.76 24.62
N THR A 77 -13.63 6.47 25.28
CA THR A 77 -13.52 6.48 26.74
C THR A 77 -14.08 7.82 27.25
N PRO A 78 -14.70 7.91 28.45
CA PRO A 78 -15.30 9.16 28.94
C PRO A 78 -14.35 10.38 28.88
N GLN A 79 -13.04 10.14 28.94
CA GLN A 79 -11.98 11.13 28.74
C GLN A 79 -11.94 11.72 27.32
N PHE A 80 -12.21 10.92 26.27
CA PHE A 80 -12.28 11.39 24.88
C PHE A 80 -13.49 12.30 24.65
N HIS A 81 -14.64 12.01 25.27
CA HIS A 81 -15.81 12.90 25.20
C HIS A 81 -15.51 14.27 25.82
N ALA A 82 -14.94 14.29 27.03
CA ALA A 82 -14.54 15.53 27.70
C ALA A 82 -13.49 16.33 26.90
N LEU A 83 -12.58 15.64 26.20
CA LEU A 83 -11.59 16.27 25.32
C LEU A 83 -12.23 16.86 24.06
N TYR A 84 -13.18 16.14 23.44
CA TYR A 84 -13.92 16.63 22.27
C TYR A 84 -14.80 17.84 22.59
N ASP A 85 -15.44 17.86 23.77
CA ASP A 85 -16.22 19.01 24.25
C ASP A 85 -15.33 20.23 24.48
N ALA A 86 -14.17 20.05 25.14
CA ALA A 86 -13.19 21.11 25.34
C ALA A 86 -12.57 21.63 24.02
N LEU A 87 -12.42 20.75 23.01
CA LEU A 87 -11.98 21.12 21.66
C LEU A 87 -13.07 21.85 20.86
N GLY A 88 -14.35 21.62 21.18
CA GLY A 88 -15.50 22.32 20.61
C GLY A 88 -15.61 23.78 21.06
N GLU A 89 -15.08 24.11 22.24
CA GLU A 89 -15.02 25.48 22.76
C GLU A 89 -13.87 26.32 22.17
N LEU A 90 -12.91 25.68 21.48
CA LEU A 90 -11.76 26.35 20.87
C LEU A 90 -12.09 26.86 19.45
N LYS A 91 -11.56 28.05 19.11
CA LYS A 91 -11.66 28.61 17.74
C LYS A 91 -11.10 27.61 16.72
N GLU A 92 -11.81 27.45 15.60
CA GLU A 92 -11.52 26.47 14.53
C GLU A 92 -10.03 26.35 14.15
N ASN A 93 -9.32 27.48 14.08
CA ASN A 93 -7.92 27.52 13.68
C ASN A 93 -6.98 26.73 14.61
N TYR A 94 -7.29 26.64 15.90
CA TYR A 94 -6.48 25.89 16.87
C TYR A 94 -6.83 24.41 16.90
N ARG A 95 -8.09 24.06 16.62
CA ARG A 95 -8.59 22.68 16.57
C ARG A 95 -7.89 21.87 15.47
N SER A 96 -7.74 22.45 14.28
CA SER A 96 -7.06 21.77 13.17
C SER A 96 -5.58 21.51 13.43
N VAL A 97 -4.88 22.45 14.08
CA VAL A 97 -3.45 22.29 14.40
C VAL A 97 -3.23 21.22 15.46
N LEU A 98 -4.08 21.16 16.48
CA LEU A 98 -3.99 20.15 17.54
C LEU A 98 -4.32 18.73 17.04
N LEU A 99 -5.35 18.59 16.19
CA LEU A 99 -5.68 17.32 15.54
C LEU A 99 -4.54 16.82 14.66
N LEU A 100 -3.91 17.71 13.91
CA LEU A 100 -2.79 17.32 13.04
C LEU A 100 -1.56 16.90 13.87
N HIS A 101 -1.23 17.62 14.94
CA HIS A 101 -0.10 17.28 15.81
C HIS A 101 -0.30 15.92 16.52
N TYR A 102 -1.49 15.62 17.01
CA TYR A 102 -1.73 14.41 17.81
C TYR A 102 -1.88 13.11 16.98
N PHE A 103 -2.20 13.22 15.69
CA PHE A 103 -2.32 12.06 14.78
C PHE A 103 -1.06 11.82 13.94
N TYR A 104 -0.14 12.80 13.86
CA TYR A 104 1.10 12.70 13.06
C TYR A 104 2.40 12.65 13.89
N ASP A 105 2.32 12.70 15.22
CA ASP A 105 3.38 12.25 16.15
C ASP A 105 2.97 10.94 16.84
#